data_AF-A0A246GHN1-F1
#
_entry.id   AF-A0A246GHN1-F1
#
_cell.length_a   1.000
_cell.length_b   1.000
_cell.length_c   1.000
_cell.angle_alpha   90.00
_cell.angle_beta   90.00
_cell.angle_gamma   90.00
#
_symmetry.space_group_name_H-M   'P 1'
#
loop_
_entity.id
_entity.type
_entity.pdbx_description
1 polymer ?
#
loop_
_entity_poly.entity_id
_entity_poly.type
_entity_poly.pdbx_seq_one_letter_code
_entity_poly.pdbx_strand_id
1 'polypeptide(L)'
;MNELFEHPNRVVFEVDNDYFIYDNKTDEKTDFVDENSKWNLKIEVRKYSLFIDNERFIMNQAQSGMKKCDWICFNDSDCYFIESKDVKTKLRKAARTDFDEKIEDTIQFYKKYNLSHLNLWGVLNFRSPNKVTSAASKDRKFKYNLKGIKYEELNCLQVL
;
A
#
# COMPACT_ATOMS: atom_id res chain seq x y z
N MET A 1 -12.12 6.14 -24.92
CA MET A 1 -11.44 5.16 -25.79
C MET A 1 -10.24 4.73 -24.98
N ASN A 2 -10.24 3.49 -24.48
CA ASN A 2 -9.24 3.03 -23.51
C ASN A 2 -7.95 2.71 -24.30
N GLU A 3 -6.86 3.39 -24.02
CA GLU A 3 -5.56 3.04 -24.61
C GLU A 3 -4.85 2.04 -23.69
N LEU A 4 -4.75 0.79 -24.14
CA LEU A 4 -3.90 -0.23 -23.52
C LEU A 4 -2.49 -0.08 -24.09
N PHE A 5 -1.52 0.27 -23.25
CA PHE A 5 -0.12 0.17 -23.61
C PHE A 5 0.43 -1.16 -23.10
N GLU A 6 0.46 -2.15 -23.99
CA GLU A 6 1.08 -3.44 -23.70
C GLU A 6 2.61 -3.33 -23.79
N HIS A 7 3.27 -3.26 -22.63
CA HIS A 7 4.68 -3.62 -22.52
C HIS A 7 4.72 -5.09 -22.07
N PRO A 8 5.64 -5.94 -22.57
CA PRO A 8 5.62 -7.40 -22.37
C PRO A 8 5.62 -7.92 -20.91
N ASN A 9 5.66 -7.04 -19.91
CA ASN A 9 5.64 -7.38 -18.48
C ASN A 9 4.86 -6.36 -17.62
N ARG A 10 4.09 -5.44 -18.21
CA ARG A 10 3.38 -4.39 -17.46
C ARG A 10 2.03 -4.14 -18.12
N VAL A 11 0.98 -4.18 -17.32
CA VAL A 11 -0.33 -3.68 -17.74
C VAL A 11 -0.50 -2.31 -17.12
N VAL A 12 -0.52 -1.29 -17.97
CA VAL A 12 -0.98 0.04 -17.60
C VAL A 12 -2.43 0.13 -18.04
N PHE A 13 -3.34 0.40 -17.11
CA PHE A 13 -4.72 0.66 -17.47
C PHE A 13 -5.19 1.98 -16.87
N GLU A 14 -5.98 2.68 -17.67
CA GLU A 14 -6.59 3.96 -17.35
C GLU A 14 -8.05 3.72 -16.95
N VAL A 15 -8.44 4.16 -15.75
CA VAL A 15 -9.84 4.22 -15.31
C VAL A 15 -10.14 5.65 -14.91
N ASP A 16 -11.09 6.32 -15.56
CA ASP A 16 -11.49 7.69 -15.25
C ASP A 16 -10.34 8.73 -15.18
N ASN A 17 -9.32 8.59 -16.03
CA ASN A 17 -8.07 9.38 -16.08
C ASN A 17 -7.00 9.03 -15.04
N ASP A 18 -7.14 7.92 -14.31
CA ASP A 18 -6.15 7.43 -13.36
C ASP A 18 -5.30 6.30 -13.97
N TYR A 19 -3.97 6.39 -13.81
CA TYR A 19 -3.02 5.38 -14.32
C TYR A 19 -2.66 4.37 -13.24
N PHE A 20 -2.99 3.10 -13.47
CA PHE A 20 -2.59 1.99 -12.59
C PHE A 20 -1.54 1.15 -13.29
N ILE A 21 -0.40 0.92 -12.62
CA ILE A 21 0.69 0.05 -13.12
C ILE A 21 0.60 -1.28 -12.37
N TYR A 22 0.32 -2.35 -13.10
CA TYR A 22 0.28 -3.73 -12.61
C TYR A 22 1.37 -4.57 -13.30
N ASP A 23 2.26 -5.19 -12.52
CA ASP A 23 3.31 -6.11 -13.03
C ASP A 23 2.90 -7.56 -12.71
N ASN A 24 2.29 -8.23 -13.69
CA ASN A 24 1.78 -9.59 -13.57
C ASN A 24 2.89 -10.60 -13.89
N LYS A 25 3.68 -10.97 -12.88
CA LYS A 25 4.47 -12.19 -12.95
C LYS A 25 3.81 -13.26 -12.10
N THR A 26 3.26 -14.25 -12.81
CA THR A 26 2.85 -15.59 -12.35
C THR A 26 1.45 -15.70 -11.76
N ASP A 27 0.71 -16.63 -12.36
CA ASP A 27 -0.56 -17.20 -11.93
C ASP A 27 -0.51 -17.58 -10.45
N GLU A 28 -0.95 -16.67 -9.58
CA GLU A 28 -1.84 -16.95 -8.47
C GLU A 28 -2.19 -15.64 -7.74
N LYS A 29 -3.48 -15.30 -7.89
CA LYS A 29 -4.30 -14.30 -7.18
C LYS A 29 -4.11 -12.84 -7.59
N THR A 30 -5.05 -12.35 -8.39
CA THR A 30 -5.92 -11.19 -8.04
C THR A 30 -7.16 -11.23 -8.96
N ASP A 31 -8.36 -11.42 -8.42
CA ASP A 31 -9.59 -11.10 -9.15
C ASP A 31 -9.82 -9.59 -9.02
N PHE A 32 -9.95 -8.90 -10.15
CA PHE A 32 -10.40 -7.51 -10.16
C PHE A 32 -11.89 -7.51 -9.85
N VAL A 33 -12.25 -6.82 -8.78
CA VAL A 33 -13.62 -6.83 -8.28
C VAL A 33 -14.20 -5.42 -8.30
N ASP A 34 -15.51 -5.31 -8.56
CA ASP A 34 -16.20 -4.03 -8.62
C ASP A 34 -16.27 -3.34 -7.24
N GLU A 35 -16.73 -2.09 -7.21
CA GLU A 35 -16.88 -1.31 -5.97
C GLU A 35 -17.75 -1.99 -4.89
N ASN A 36 -18.60 -2.93 -5.30
CA ASN A 36 -19.51 -3.67 -4.43
C ASN A 36 -18.89 -4.93 -3.84
N SER A 37 -17.79 -5.36 -4.43
CA SER A 37 -17.10 -6.55 -4.00
C SER A 37 -16.28 -6.27 -2.78
N LYS A 38 -16.04 -7.32 -2.00
CA LYS A 38 -15.59 -7.14 -0.64
C LYS A 38 -14.16 -6.52 -0.57
N TRP A 39 -13.35 -6.45 -1.64
CA TRP A 39 -11.91 -6.04 -1.62
C TRP A 39 -11.66 -4.60 -2.09
N ASN A 40 -11.66 -3.60 -1.20
CA ASN A 40 -11.54 -2.22 -1.69
C ASN A 40 -10.45 -1.48 -0.93
N LEU A 41 -9.16 -1.77 -1.16
CA LEU A 41 -8.18 -0.68 -1.10
C LEU A 41 -8.32 0.09 -2.41
N LYS A 42 -9.07 1.19 -2.35
CA LYS A 42 -9.18 2.11 -3.48
C LYS A 42 -8.06 3.14 -3.37
N ILE A 43 -7.29 3.34 -4.43
CA ILE A 43 -6.32 4.43 -4.53
C ILE A 43 -6.92 5.43 -5.51
N GLU A 44 -7.39 6.57 -5.00
CA GLU A 44 -7.85 7.69 -5.81
C GLU A 44 -6.63 8.56 -6.09
N VAL A 45 -6.20 8.57 -7.35
CA VAL A 45 -4.97 9.22 -7.78
C VAL A 45 -5.32 10.62 -8.31
N ARG A 46 -4.50 11.63 -8.00
CA ARG A 46 -4.61 12.96 -8.65
C ARG A 46 -3.31 13.39 -9.34
N LYS A 47 -2.27 12.56 -9.24
CA LYS A 47 -0.92 12.78 -9.79
C LYS A 47 -0.30 11.44 -10.18
N TYR A 48 0.66 11.45 -11.09
CA TYR A 48 1.42 10.25 -11.46
C TYR A 48 1.91 9.49 -10.21
N SER A 49 1.51 8.23 -10.12
CA SER A 49 1.81 7.37 -8.98
C SER A 49 2.28 6.00 -9.48
N LEU A 50 3.29 5.44 -8.82
CA LEU A 50 3.80 4.09 -9.11
C LEU A 50 3.37 3.16 -7.98
N PHE A 51 2.60 2.13 -8.30
CA PHE A 51 2.15 1.09 -7.37
C PHE A 51 2.91 -0.22 -7.63
N ILE A 52 3.44 -0.84 -6.58
CA ILE A 52 4.35 -2.00 -6.68
C ILE A 52 3.99 -3.04 -5.61
N ASP A 53 3.93 -4.32 -5.98
CA ASP A 53 3.96 -5.43 -5.02
C ASP A 53 5.37 -5.51 -4.42
N ASN A 54 5.49 -5.01 -3.19
CA ASN A 54 6.77 -4.87 -2.52
C ASN A 54 7.33 -6.23 -2.12
N GLU A 55 6.47 -7.15 -1.71
CA GLU A 55 6.87 -8.49 -1.27
C GLU A 55 7.56 -9.28 -2.40
N ARG A 56 6.98 -9.26 -3.60
CA ARG A 56 7.42 -10.09 -4.72
C ARG A 56 8.53 -9.45 -5.56
N PHE A 57 8.56 -8.12 -5.66
CA PHE A 57 9.47 -7.47 -6.61
C PHE A 57 10.67 -6.78 -5.97
N ILE A 58 10.50 -6.15 -4.80
CA ILE A 58 11.56 -5.33 -4.21
C ILE A 58 12.21 -6.02 -3.03
N MET A 59 11.40 -6.55 -2.10
CA MET A 59 11.87 -7.22 -0.89
C MET A 59 11.90 -8.75 -1.02
N ASN A 60 11.90 -9.30 -2.23
CA ASN A 60 11.99 -10.75 -2.46
C ASN A 60 13.31 -11.37 -2.00
N GLN A 61 14.40 -10.60 -2.01
CA GLN A 61 15.73 -10.96 -1.53
C GLN A 61 16.07 -10.26 -0.20
N ALA A 62 15.06 -9.76 0.53
CA ALA A 62 15.30 -9.23 1.86
C ALA A 62 15.92 -10.29 2.78
N GLN A 63 16.67 -9.85 3.79
CA GLN A 63 17.31 -10.75 4.74
C GLN A 63 16.30 -11.72 5.35
N SER A 64 16.69 -12.99 5.46
CA SER A 64 15.84 -14.03 6.04
C SER A 64 15.28 -13.60 7.40
N GLY A 65 13.96 -13.70 7.56
CA GLY A 65 13.24 -13.32 8.77
C GLY A 65 12.69 -11.89 8.78
N MET A 66 13.06 -11.02 7.82
CA MET A 66 12.44 -9.71 7.69
C MET A 66 10.98 -9.84 7.26
N LYS A 67 10.10 -9.11 7.96
CA LYS A 67 8.73 -8.91 7.56
C LYS A 67 8.63 -7.75 6.57
N LYS A 68 7.54 -7.70 5.80
CA LYS A 68 7.36 -6.72 4.73
C LYS A 68 5.90 -6.35 4.55
N CYS A 69 5.67 -5.07 4.28
CA CYS A 69 4.38 -4.59 3.79
C CYS A 69 4.12 -5.14 2.39
N ASP A 70 2.87 -5.46 2.11
CA ASP A 70 2.44 -6.06 0.85
C ASP A 70 2.74 -5.14 -0.36
N TRP A 71 2.41 -3.85 -0.25
CA TRP A 71 2.48 -2.90 -1.37
C TRP A 71 3.26 -1.65 -1.04
N ILE A 72 3.79 -1.03 -2.08
CA ILE A 72 4.31 0.34 -2.02
C ILE A 72 3.72 1.20 -3.11
N CYS A 73 3.34 2.42 -2.75
CA CYS A 73 2.95 3.46 -3.68
C CYS A 73 3.92 4.65 -3.57
N PHE A 74 4.38 5.18 -4.69
CA PHE A 74 5.20 6.39 -4.76
C PHE A 74 4.51 7.47 -5.59
N ASN A 75 4.63 8.71 -5.18
CA ASN A 75 4.43 9.89 -6.04
C ASN A 75 5.62 10.86 -5.83
N ASP A 76 5.53 12.08 -6.38
CA ASP A 76 6.60 13.08 -6.29
C ASP A 76 6.98 13.51 -4.86
N SER A 77 6.06 13.35 -3.89
CA SER A 77 6.22 13.88 -2.53
C SER A 77 6.02 12.85 -1.41
N ASP A 78 5.52 11.67 -1.71
CA ASP A 78 5.04 10.69 -0.74
C ASP A 78 5.43 9.27 -1.14
N CYS A 79 5.77 8.46 -0.12
CA CYS A 79 5.97 7.03 -0.24
C CYS A 79 5.06 6.33 0.78
N TYR A 80 4.17 5.47 0.29
CA TYR A 80 3.20 4.74 1.10
C TYR A 80 3.60 3.28 1.22
N PHE A 81 3.89 2.81 2.43
CA PHE A 81 4.05 1.40 2.77
C PHE A 81 2.69 0.86 3.23
N ILE A 82 2.10 -0.02 2.43
CA ILE A 82 0.71 -0.43 2.57
C ILE A 82 0.63 -1.91 2.90
N GLU A 83 -0.07 -2.23 3.98
CA GLU A 83 -0.41 -3.60 4.37
C GLU A 83 -1.92 -3.80 4.28
N SER A 84 -2.36 -4.88 3.63
CA SER A 84 -3.78 -5.19 3.45
C SER A 84 -4.20 -6.39 4.28
N LYS A 85 -5.24 -6.21 5.12
CA LYS A 85 -5.73 -7.26 6.02
C LYS A 85 -7.23 -7.47 5.86
N ASP A 86 -7.60 -8.69 5.50
CA ASP A 86 -8.97 -9.19 5.58
C ASP A 86 -9.17 -10.01 6.86
N VAL A 87 -9.45 -9.30 7.96
CA VAL A 87 -9.65 -9.94 9.26
C VAL A 87 -10.91 -9.44 9.96
N LYS A 88 -11.59 -10.35 10.67
CA LYS A 88 -12.71 -10.01 11.56
C LYS A 88 -12.26 -9.00 12.62
N THR A 89 -13.19 -8.17 13.11
CA THR A 89 -12.92 -7.09 14.07
C THR A 89 -12.07 -7.53 15.27
N LYS A 90 -12.35 -8.70 15.85
CA LYS A 90 -11.61 -9.25 17.00
C LYS A 90 -10.12 -9.54 16.73
N LEU A 91 -9.74 -9.74 15.47
CA LEU A 91 -8.38 -10.01 15.04
C LEU A 91 -7.63 -8.75 14.58
N ARG A 92 -8.31 -7.60 14.44
CA ARG A 92 -7.67 -6.33 14.03
C ARG A 92 -6.57 -5.88 14.98
N LYS A 93 -6.67 -6.20 16.28
CA LYS A 93 -5.60 -5.91 17.25
C LYS A 93 -4.32 -6.66 16.92
N ALA A 94 -4.41 -7.95 16.62
CA ALA A 94 -3.26 -8.77 16.24
C ALA A 94 -2.67 -8.30 14.90
N ALA A 95 -3.53 -7.99 13.92
CA ALA A 95 -3.10 -7.46 12.62
C ALA A 95 -2.35 -6.12 12.73
N ARG A 96 -2.76 -5.25 13.66
CA ARG A 96 -2.07 -3.99 13.98
C ARG A 96 -0.68 -4.20 14.57
N THR A 97 -0.51 -5.21 15.41
CA THR A 97 0.80 -5.59 15.96
C THR A 97 1.69 -6.18 14.87
N ASP A 98 1.16 -7.06 14.02
CA ASP A 98 1.90 -7.59 12.87
C ASP A 98 2.34 -6.47 11.90
N PHE A 99 1.48 -5.47 11.68
CA PHE A 99 1.82 -4.29 10.90
C PHE A 99 2.96 -3.47 11.52
N ASP A 100 2.99 -3.32 12.85
CA ASP A 100 4.06 -2.60 13.55
C ASP A 100 5.44 -3.21 13.23
N GLU A 101 5.52 -4.54 13.15
CA GLU A 101 6.76 -5.26 12.80
C GLU A 101 7.08 -5.15 11.30
N LYS A 102 6.07 -5.39 10.43
CA LYS A 102 6.23 -5.30 8.97
C LYS A 102 6.75 -3.95 8.49
N ILE A 103 6.21 -2.86 9.00
CA ILE A 103 6.60 -1.52 8.55
C ILE A 103 7.99 -1.12 9.03
N GLU A 104 8.40 -1.56 10.22
CA GLU A 104 9.73 -1.29 10.76
C GLU A 104 10.81 -1.96 9.89
N ASP A 105 10.62 -3.24 9.57
CA ASP A 105 11.52 -3.98 8.68
C ASP A 105 11.50 -3.41 7.25
N THR A 106 10.32 -3.06 6.73
CA THR A 106 10.19 -2.44 5.40
C THR A 106 11.00 -1.14 5.36
N ILE A 107 10.81 -0.25 6.32
CA ILE A 107 11.54 1.04 6.34
C ILE A 107 13.03 0.81 6.50
N GLN A 108 13.45 -0.12 7.35
CA GLN A 108 14.86 -0.47 7.51
C GLN A 108 15.47 -0.94 6.18
N PHE A 109 14.77 -1.75 5.40
CA PHE A 109 15.21 -2.16 4.06
C PHE A 109 15.35 -0.96 3.11
N TYR A 110 14.40 -0.03 3.15
CA TYR A 110 14.36 1.13 2.25
C TYR A 110 15.33 2.26 2.61
N LYS A 111 15.96 2.25 3.80
CA LYS A 111 16.99 3.23 4.18
C LYS A 111 18.14 3.33 3.18
N LYS A 112 18.43 2.26 2.43
CA LYS A 112 19.46 2.25 1.39
C LYS A 112 19.13 3.10 0.15
N TYR A 113 17.88 3.52 -0.03
CA TYR A 113 17.40 4.23 -1.23
C TYR A 113 17.21 5.75 -1.05
N ASN A 114 17.75 6.37 0.01
CA ASN A 114 17.61 7.81 0.30
C ASN A 114 16.22 8.39 0.02
N LEU A 115 15.27 8.10 0.91
CA LEU A 115 13.89 8.60 0.82
C LEU A 115 13.68 9.94 1.56
N SER A 116 14.75 10.68 1.86
CA SER A 116 14.68 11.89 2.73
C SER A 116 13.85 13.04 2.15
N HIS A 117 13.64 13.05 0.84
CA HIS A 117 12.84 14.05 0.13
C HIS A 117 11.34 13.70 0.10
N LEU A 118 10.96 12.47 0.51
CA LEU A 118 9.58 12.00 0.50
C LEU A 118 8.99 12.00 1.91
N ASN A 119 7.69 12.28 1.98
CA ASN A 119 6.88 12.01 3.14
C ASN A 119 6.59 10.52 3.23
N LEU A 120 7.00 9.88 4.32
CA LEU A 120 6.75 8.45 4.51
C LEU A 120 5.41 8.21 5.18
N TRP A 121 4.65 7.27 4.65
CA TRP A 121 3.35 6.85 5.18
C TRP A 121 3.32 5.36 5.45
N GLY A 122 2.80 5.00 6.62
CA GLY A 122 2.34 3.65 6.94
C GLY A 122 0.83 3.57 6.81
N VAL A 123 0.35 2.69 5.94
CA VAL A 123 -1.09 2.49 5.71
C VAL A 123 -1.45 1.07 6.06
N LEU A 124 -2.32 0.92 7.07
CA LEU A 124 -2.93 -0.37 7.37
C LEU A 124 -4.36 -0.39 6.82
N ASN A 125 -4.55 -1.18 5.77
CA ASN A 125 -5.83 -1.37 5.14
C ASN A 125 -6.61 -2.49 5.81
N PHE A 126 -7.73 -2.14 6.46
CA PHE A 126 -8.73 -3.13 6.87
C PHE A 126 -9.86 -3.18 5.86
N ARG A 127 -10.15 -4.39 5.39
CA ARG A 127 -11.30 -4.66 4.54
C ARG A 127 -12.60 -4.16 5.20
N SER A 128 -13.39 -3.42 4.43
CA SER A 128 -14.67 -2.85 4.84
C SER A 128 -15.52 -2.55 3.61
N PRO A 129 -16.84 -2.82 3.65
CA PRO A 129 -17.76 -2.39 2.59
C PRO A 129 -17.97 -0.87 2.57
N ASN A 130 -17.70 -0.19 3.69
CA ASN A 130 -17.84 1.26 3.81
C ASN A 130 -16.52 1.95 3.49
N LYS A 131 -16.56 3.07 2.77
CA LYS A 131 -15.40 3.94 2.52
C LYS A 131 -14.87 4.53 3.84
N VAL A 132 -13.57 4.39 4.05
CA VAL A 132 -12.81 4.88 5.20
C VAL A 132 -11.55 5.55 4.65
N THR A 133 -11.44 6.86 4.82
CA THR A 133 -10.28 7.65 4.38
C THR A 133 -9.31 7.97 5.52
N SER A 134 -9.74 7.83 6.79
CA SER A 134 -8.89 7.95 7.98
C SER A 134 -9.62 7.38 9.20
N ALA A 135 -9.02 6.43 9.91
CA ALA A 135 -9.57 5.85 11.13
C ALA A 135 -8.53 5.55 12.23
N ALA A 136 -7.25 5.91 12.03
CA ALA A 136 -6.22 5.63 13.02
C ALA A 136 -6.41 6.44 14.32
N SER A 137 -6.15 5.81 15.47
CA SER A 137 -6.19 6.49 16.77
C SER A 137 -5.06 7.52 16.91
N LYS A 138 -5.30 8.57 17.70
CA LYS A 138 -4.30 9.62 17.97
C LYS A 138 -2.99 9.05 18.50
N ASP A 139 -3.06 8.08 19.42
CA ASP A 139 -1.88 7.45 20.02
C ASP A 139 -1.02 6.70 18.99
N ARG A 140 -1.65 5.99 18.04
CA ARG A 140 -0.89 5.34 16.96
C ARG A 140 -0.29 6.37 16.01
N LYS A 141 -1.05 7.39 15.61
CA LYS A 141 -0.51 8.49 14.78
C LYS A 141 0.71 9.12 15.45
N PHE A 142 0.64 9.38 16.76
CA PHE A 142 1.76 9.91 17.54
C PHE A 142 2.96 8.95 17.56
N LYS A 143 2.74 7.66 17.83
CA LYS A 143 3.79 6.62 17.81
C LYS A 143 4.59 6.62 16.51
N TYR A 144 3.91 6.68 15.37
CA TYR A 144 4.58 6.68 14.06
C TYR A 144 5.22 8.03 13.73
N ASN A 145 4.61 9.14 14.15
CA ASN A 145 5.18 10.47 13.94
C ASN A 145 6.53 10.64 14.64
N LEU A 146 6.72 10.03 15.82
CA LEU A 146 8.03 9.97 16.50
C LEU A 146 9.12 9.26 15.67
N LYS A 147 8.72 8.40 14.73
CA LYS A 147 9.61 7.72 13.79
C LYS A 147 9.71 8.44 12.43
N GLY A 148 9.14 9.64 12.30
CA GLY A 148 9.13 10.42 11.06
C GLY A 148 8.17 9.88 9.99
N ILE A 149 7.16 9.09 10.40
CA ILE A 149 6.22 8.42 9.49
C ILE A 149 4.79 8.86 9.84
N LYS A 150 4.00 9.20 8.82
CA LYS A 150 2.56 9.42 8.98
C LYS A 150 1.86 8.06 8.99
N TYR A 151 0.82 7.88 9.80
CA TYR A 151 0.11 6.60 9.89
C TYR A 151 -1.39 6.77 9.70
N GLU A 152 -1.99 5.91 8.88
CA GLU A 152 -3.43 5.84 8.72
C GLU A 152 -3.96 4.41 8.65
N GLU A 153 -5.19 4.25 9.12
CA GLU A 153 -6.03 3.10 8.85
C GLU A 153 -7.12 3.53 7.88
N LEU A 154 -7.08 3.03 6.65
CA LEU A 154 -7.98 3.46 5.59
C LEU A 154 -8.20 2.34 4.56
N ASN A 155 -9.30 2.42 3.84
CA ASN A 155 -9.56 1.60 2.66
C ASN A 155 -9.76 2.41 1.38
N CYS A 156 -9.74 3.74 1.49
CA CYS A 156 -9.63 4.61 0.35
C CYS A 156 -8.45 5.56 0.58
N LEU A 157 -7.34 5.28 -0.09
CA LEU A 157 -6.17 6.16 -0.11
C LEU A 157 -6.42 7.24 -1.16
N GLN A 158 -6.35 8.50 -0.74
CA GLN A 158 -6.41 9.63 -1.66
C GLN A 158 -5.00 10.18 -1.82
N VAL A 159 -4.42 9.95 -3.00
CA VAL A 159 -3.08 10.41 -3.34
C VAL A 159 -3.24 11.75 -4.06
N LEU A 160 -2.93 12.83 -3.33
CA LEU A 160 -3.17 14.23 -3.75
C LEU A 160 -1.99 14.87 -4.48
#